data_AF-A0A9N9HFR1-F1
#
_entry.id   AF-A0A9N9HFR1-F1
#
_cell.length_a   1.000
_cell.length_b   1.000
_cell.length_c   1.000
_cell.angle_alpha   90.00
_cell.angle_beta   90.00
_cell.angle_gamma   90.00
#
_symmetry.space_group_name_H-M   'P 1'
#
loop_
_entity.id
_entity.type
_entity.pdbx_description
1 polymer ?
#
loop_
_entity_poly.entity_id
_entity_poly.type
_entity_poly.pdbx_seq_one_letter_code
_entity_poly.pdbx_strand_id
1 'polypeptide(L)'
;MNKTGRTYQLGTRVRKEFLEKLKRIAYEEELKLVEVLERALECYDERRGRAKNTDKKFSFPPEEELERITKYFADPNCKEINIGLTPNASELDKTKYEICQSISRYKRVNKLTPKELGKKIGINQEKTDDILFGRIGNFNLEELVSYTGKLNGHLKVNIDYDGELTRPAKQKTSARA
;
A
#
# COMPACT_ATOMS: atom_id res chain seq x y z
N MET A 1 -42.00 -23.91 32.76
CA MET A 1 -40.53 -23.88 32.77
C MET A 1 -40.09 -22.68 33.59
N ASN A 2 -39.69 -22.90 34.85
CA ASN A 2 -39.33 -21.82 35.76
C ASN A 2 -37.85 -21.46 35.58
N LYS A 3 -37.57 -20.41 34.78
CA LYS A 3 -36.22 -19.81 34.77
C LYS A 3 -36.16 -18.83 35.93
N THR A 4 -35.58 -19.25 37.06
CA THR A 4 -35.23 -18.34 38.16
C THR A 4 -34.40 -17.18 37.62
N GLY A 5 -34.87 -15.95 37.83
CA GLY A 5 -34.20 -14.69 37.45
C GLY A 5 -32.91 -14.43 38.23
N ARG A 6 -31.93 -15.33 38.13
CA ARG A 6 -30.60 -15.14 38.68
C ARG A 6 -29.80 -14.26 37.72
N THR A 7 -29.35 -13.11 38.21
CA THR A 7 -28.35 -12.28 37.52
C THR A 7 -27.04 -13.05 37.43
N TYR A 8 -26.52 -13.23 36.22
CA TYR A 8 -25.20 -13.84 36.02
C TYR A 8 -24.13 -12.88 36.54
N GLN A 9 -23.30 -13.35 37.47
CA GLN A 9 -22.16 -12.56 37.94
C GLN A 9 -21.10 -12.50 36.83
N LEU A 10 -20.78 -11.29 36.39
CA LEU A 10 -19.70 -11.02 35.45
C LEU A 10 -18.35 -11.17 36.18
N GLY A 11 -17.76 -12.36 36.09
CA GLY A 11 -16.42 -12.63 36.60
C GLY A 11 -15.35 -12.09 35.65
N THR A 12 -15.10 -10.77 35.66
CA THR A 12 -14.10 -10.17 34.78
C THR A 12 -12.85 -9.74 35.55
N ARG A 13 -11.69 -10.27 35.16
CA ARG A 13 -10.39 -9.72 35.57
C ARG A 13 -10.09 -8.52 34.67
N VAL A 14 -10.46 -7.34 35.13
CA VAL A 14 -10.16 -6.08 34.44
C VAL A 14 -9.09 -5.28 35.18
N ARG A 15 -8.39 -4.41 34.44
CA ARG A 15 -7.44 -3.47 35.04
C ARG A 15 -8.16 -2.50 35.97
N LYS A 16 -7.53 -2.15 37.10
CA LYS A 16 -8.09 -1.23 38.11
C LYS A 16 -8.54 0.10 37.48
N GLU A 17 -7.72 0.68 36.63
CA GLU A 17 -8.01 1.94 35.93
C GLU A 17 -9.29 1.89 35.09
N PHE A 18 -9.55 0.76 34.44
CA PHE A 18 -10.75 0.56 33.64
C PHE A 18 -12.01 0.51 34.51
N LEU A 19 -11.94 -0.21 35.64
CA LEU A 19 -13.03 -0.30 36.59
C LEU A 19 -13.34 1.06 37.24
N GLU A 20 -12.32 1.81 37.64
CA GLU A 20 -12.50 3.15 38.22
C GLU A 20 -13.09 4.13 37.21
N LYS A 21 -12.68 4.04 35.93
CA LYS A 21 -13.29 4.83 34.86
C LYS A 21 -14.78 4.51 34.67
N LEU A 22 -15.15 3.22 34.68
CA LEU A 22 -16.56 2.82 34.56
C LEU A 22 -17.40 3.30 35.74
N LYS A 23 -16.89 3.17 36.97
CA LYS A 23 -17.57 3.65 38.18
C LYS A 23 -17.78 5.17 38.14
N ARG A 24 -16.78 5.92 37.68
CA ARG A 24 -16.89 7.38 37.53
C ARG A 24 -18.00 7.76 36.56
N ILE A 25 -18.04 7.13 35.38
CA ILE A 25 -19.11 7.36 34.38
C ILE A 25 -20.47 7.01 34.96
N ALA A 26 -20.58 5.87 35.65
CA ALA A 26 -21.83 5.46 36.30
C ALA A 26 -22.31 6.49 37.33
N TYR A 27 -21.40 7.08 38.12
CA TYR A 27 -21.73 8.12 39.08
C TYR A 27 -22.14 9.43 38.41
N GLU A 28 -21.38 9.89 37.42
CA GLU A 28 -21.64 11.14 36.69
C GLU A 28 -22.98 11.13 35.94
N GLU A 29 -23.38 9.97 35.42
CA GLU A 29 -24.59 9.79 34.63
C GLU A 29 -25.79 9.25 35.46
N GLU A 30 -25.63 9.09 36.78
CA GLU A 30 -26.63 8.49 37.69
C GLU A 30 -27.12 7.09 37.25
N LEU A 31 -26.21 6.27 36.72
CA LEU A 31 -26.48 4.93 36.19
C LEU A 31 -25.94 3.82 37.09
N LYS A 32 -26.50 2.62 36.94
CA LYS A 32 -25.87 1.39 37.41
C LYS A 32 -24.72 0.99 36.47
N LEU A 33 -23.72 0.31 37.02
CA LEU A 33 -22.57 -0.18 36.25
C LEU A 33 -22.98 -1.04 35.04
N VAL A 34 -24.06 -1.83 35.18
CA VAL A 34 -24.60 -2.67 34.11
C VAL A 34 -25.15 -1.83 32.96
N GLU A 35 -25.85 -0.73 33.25
CA GLU A 35 -26.44 0.16 32.23
C GLU A 35 -25.33 0.87 31.42
N VAL A 36 -24.21 1.22 32.08
CA VAL A 36 -23.03 1.76 31.39
C VAL A 36 -22.45 0.73 30.41
N LEU A 37 -22.40 -0.54 30.80
CA LEU A 37 -21.90 -1.62 29.94
C LEU A 37 -22.86 -1.92 28.78
N GLU A 38 -24.17 -1.90 29.02
CA GLU A 38 -25.20 -2.04 27.99
C GLU A 38 -25.09 -0.93 26.94
N ARG A 39 -25.01 0.34 27.37
CA ARG A 39 -24.80 1.48 26.47
C ARG A 39 -23.48 1.38 25.70
N ALA A 40 -22.40 0.92 26.35
CA ALA A 40 -21.12 0.70 25.69
C ALA A 40 -21.21 -0.39 24.62
N LEU A 41 -22.01 -1.44 24.86
CA LEU A 41 -22.25 -2.51 23.90
C LEU A 41 -23.09 -2.01 22.72
N GLU A 42 -24.16 -1.24 22.96
CA GLU A 42 -24.96 -0.58 21.92
C GLU A 42 -24.08 0.32 21.03
N CYS A 43 -23.26 1.17 21.64
CA CYS A 43 -22.30 2.01 20.92
C CYS A 43 -21.29 1.19 20.10
N TYR A 44 -20.85 0.04 20.60
CA TYR A 44 -19.96 -0.87 19.87
C TYR A 44 -20.68 -1.48 18.67
N ASP A 45 -21.91 -1.94 18.84
CA ASP A 45 -22.71 -2.55 17.78
C ASP A 45 -23.13 -1.54 16.71
N GLU A 46 -23.44 -0.30 17.07
CA GLU A 46 -23.68 0.79 16.09
C GLU A 46 -22.45 1.07 15.23
N ARG A 47 -21.27 1.13 15.86
CA ARG A 47 -20.00 1.32 15.14
C ARG A 47 -19.65 0.11 14.27
N ARG A 48 -19.91 -1.10 14.77
CA ARG A 48 -19.71 -2.35 14.03
C ARG A 48 -20.70 -2.50 12.87
N GLY A 49 -21.95 -2.10 13.05
CA GLY A 49 -22.99 -2.06 12.02
C GLY A 49 -22.64 -1.07 10.91
N ARG A 50 -22.11 0.11 11.26
CA ARG A 50 -21.55 1.06 10.27
C ARG A 50 -20.33 0.52 9.54
N ALA A 51 -19.50 -0.31 10.18
CA ALA A 51 -18.35 -0.96 9.54
C ALA A 51 -18.72 -2.15 8.63
N LYS A 52 -19.91 -2.73 8.76
CA LYS A 52 -20.39 -3.85 7.92
C LYS A 52 -21.08 -3.40 6.62
N ASN A 53 -21.27 -2.10 6.40
CA ASN A 53 -21.96 -1.60 5.21
C ASN A 53 -21.07 -1.51 3.95
N THR A 54 -19.99 -2.30 3.90
CA THR A 54 -19.22 -2.58 2.69
C THR A 54 -19.16 -4.07 2.37
N ASP A 55 -20.18 -4.85 2.77
CA ASP A 55 -20.43 -6.18 2.21
C ASP A 55 -21.01 -6.03 0.79
N LYS A 56 -20.29 -5.35 -0.12
CA LYS A 56 -20.44 -5.65 -1.54
C LYS A 56 -19.92 -7.07 -1.69
N LYS A 57 -20.83 -8.06 -1.66
CA LYS A 57 -20.52 -9.40 -2.17
C LYS A 57 -19.88 -9.20 -3.53
N PHE A 58 -18.62 -9.59 -3.66
CA PHE A 58 -17.91 -9.52 -4.92
C PHE A 58 -18.71 -10.33 -5.95
N SER A 59 -19.39 -9.62 -6.86
CA SER A 59 -19.99 -10.22 -8.04
C SER A 59 -18.98 -10.08 -9.17
N PHE A 60 -18.68 -11.19 -9.83
CA PHE A 60 -17.89 -11.12 -11.04
C PHE A 60 -18.63 -10.24 -12.08
N PRO A 61 -17.93 -9.38 -12.84
CA PRO A 61 -18.56 -8.56 -13.86
C PRO A 61 -19.34 -9.42 -14.87
N PRO A 62 -20.46 -8.93 -15.43
CA PRO A 62 -21.16 -9.60 -16.52
C PRO A 62 -20.24 -9.82 -17.73
N GLU A 63 -20.49 -10.85 -18.52
CA GLU A 63 -19.68 -11.20 -19.69
C GLU A 63 -19.56 -10.05 -20.71
N GLU A 64 -20.65 -9.30 -20.91
CA GLU A 64 -20.65 -8.09 -21.74
C GLU A 64 -19.67 -7.02 -21.25
N GLU A 65 -19.50 -6.88 -19.94
CA GLU A 65 -18.55 -5.92 -19.36
C GLU A 65 -17.11 -6.38 -19.61
N LEU A 66 -16.85 -7.67 -19.47
CA LEU A 66 -15.55 -8.26 -19.78
C LEU A 66 -15.20 -8.08 -21.26
N GLU A 67 -16.13 -8.35 -22.17
CA GLU A 67 -15.92 -8.14 -23.61
C GLU A 67 -15.59 -6.68 -23.94
N ARG A 68 -16.33 -5.72 -23.34
CA ARG A 68 -16.06 -4.30 -23.53
C ARG A 68 -14.64 -3.94 -23.09
N ILE A 69 -14.22 -4.44 -21.92
CA ILE A 69 -12.89 -4.21 -21.38
C ILE A 69 -11.82 -4.85 -22.27
N THR A 70 -12.01 -6.10 -22.70
CA THR A 70 -11.08 -6.80 -23.59
C THR A 70 -10.94 -6.08 -24.93
N LYS A 71 -12.04 -5.65 -25.56
CA LYS A 71 -12.01 -4.89 -26.81
C LYS A 71 -11.29 -3.56 -26.64
N TYR A 72 -11.51 -2.87 -25.52
CA TYR A 72 -10.83 -1.61 -25.22
C TYR A 72 -9.31 -1.76 -25.09
N PHE A 73 -8.82 -2.78 -24.38
CA PHE A 73 -7.39 -3.02 -24.22
C PHE A 73 -6.74 -3.73 -25.43
N ALA A 74 -7.53 -4.30 -26.33
CA ALA A 74 -7.04 -4.85 -27.60
C ALA A 74 -6.77 -3.79 -28.67
N ASP A 75 -7.28 -2.56 -28.50
CA ASP A 75 -7.01 -1.46 -29.42
C ASP A 75 -5.50 -1.11 -29.40
N PRO A 76 -4.79 -1.18 -30.55
CA PRO A 76 -3.38 -0.80 -30.65
C PRO A 76 -3.09 0.65 -30.23
N ASN A 77 -4.10 1.53 -30.29
CA ASN A 77 -4.00 2.93 -29.90
C ASN A 77 -4.35 3.16 -28.41
N CYS A 78 -4.66 2.12 -27.65
CA CYS A 78 -5.03 2.25 -26.24
C CYS A 78 -3.87 2.83 -25.42
N LYS A 79 -4.07 4.05 -24.92
CA LYS A 79 -3.08 4.78 -24.11
C LYS A 79 -3.14 4.42 -22.62
N GLU A 80 -3.90 3.42 -22.20
CA GLU A 80 -4.00 3.03 -20.79
C GLU A 80 -3.32 1.68 -20.49
N ILE A 81 -2.47 1.22 -21.41
CA ILE A 81 -1.70 -0.01 -21.27
C ILE A 81 -0.35 0.29 -20.58
N ASN A 82 -0.03 -0.51 -19.57
CA ASN A 82 1.27 -0.46 -18.91
C ASN A 82 2.34 -1.13 -19.79
N ILE A 83 3.43 -0.42 -20.06
CA ILE A 83 4.56 -0.91 -20.85
C ILE A 83 5.62 -1.47 -19.90
N GLY A 84 5.77 -2.79 -19.94
CA GLY A 84 6.86 -3.48 -19.24
C GLY A 84 8.19 -3.38 -19.97
N LEU A 85 9.28 -3.66 -19.26
CA LEU A 85 10.60 -3.81 -19.85
C LEU A 85 10.67 -5.05 -20.73
N THR A 86 11.45 -4.97 -21.81
CA THR A 86 11.83 -6.16 -22.58
C THR A 86 12.88 -6.98 -21.81
N PRO A 87 12.99 -8.29 -22.05
CA PRO A 87 13.98 -9.14 -21.35
C PRO A 87 15.44 -8.68 -21.51
N ASN A 88 15.75 -8.02 -22.63
CA ASN A 88 17.08 -7.51 -22.97
C ASN A 88 17.17 -5.98 -22.84
N ALA A 89 16.35 -5.38 -21.98
CA ALA A 89 16.38 -3.93 -21.76
C ALA A 89 17.79 -3.46 -21.32
N SER A 90 18.20 -2.29 -21.80
CA SER A 90 19.47 -1.69 -21.41
C SER A 90 19.49 -1.33 -19.92
N GLU A 91 20.67 -1.22 -19.31
CA GLU A 91 20.79 -0.77 -17.91
C GLU A 91 20.20 0.62 -17.69
N LEU A 92 20.31 1.49 -18.70
CA LEU A 92 19.68 2.80 -18.69
C LEU A 92 18.15 2.69 -18.63
N ASP A 93 17.55 1.84 -19.46
CA ASP A 93 16.10 1.64 -19.49
C ASP A 93 15.58 1.00 -18.20
N LYS A 94 16.31 0.01 -17.67
CA LYS A 94 16.04 -0.59 -16.36
C LYS A 94 16.02 0.48 -15.28
N THR A 95 17.04 1.35 -15.24
CA THR A 95 17.14 2.44 -14.28
C THR A 95 15.95 3.41 -14.39
N LYS A 96 15.61 3.86 -15.61
CA LYS A 96 14.46 4.74 -15.83
C LYS A 96 13.16 4.08 -15.36
N TYR A 97 12.96 2.81 -15.68
CA TYR A 97 11.78 2.06 -15.31
C TYR A 97 11.66 1.90 -13.79
N GLU A 98 12.76 1.59 -13.11
CA GLU A 98 12.80 1.52 -11.65
C GLU A 98 12.40 2.85 -10.99
N ILE A 99 12.86 3.98 -11.54
CA ILE A 99 12.45 5.30 -11.05
C ILE A 99 10.94 5.50 -11.26
N CYS A 100 10.39 5.17 -12.43
CA CYS A 100 8.94 5.23 -12.68
C CYS A 100 8.14 4.34 -11.70
N GLN A 101 8.64 3.13 -11.40
CA GLN A 101 8.02 2.23 -10.42
C GLN A 101 8.10 2.79 -9.00
N SER A 102 9.20 3.46 -8.65
CA SER A 102 9.38 4.13 -7.36
C SER A 102 8.37 5.27 -7.19
N ILE A 103 8.21 6.14 -8.19
CA ILE A 103 7.20 7.21 -8.21
C ILE A 103 5.78 6.61 -8.11
N SER A 104 5.50 5.54 -8.84
CA SER A 104 4.21 4.83 -8.78
C SER A 104 3.94 4.24 -7.39
N ARG A 105 4.97 3.69 -6.74
CA ARG A 105 4.88 3.21 -5.34
C ARG A 105 4.60 4.37 -4.39
N TYR A 106 5.28 5.50 -4.56
CA TYR A 106 5.05 6.70 -3.75
C TYR A 106 3.58 7.15 -3.83
N LYS A 107 3.01 7.23 -5.04
CA LYS A 107 1.58 7.53 -5.25
C LYS A 107 0.68 6.59 -4.43
N ARG A 108 0.91 5.28 -4.51
CA ARG A 108 0.10 4.27 -3.80
C ARG A 108 0.19 4.41 -2.28
N VAL A 109 1.40 4.54 -1.74
CA VAL A 109 1.64 4.66 -0.28
C VAL A 109 1.03 5.95 0.28
N ASN A 110 1.13 7.05 -0.47
CA ASN A 110 0.59 8.35 -0.07
C ASN A 110 -0.86 8.58 -0.51
N LYS A 111 -1.51 7.57 -1.12
CA LYS A 111 -2.91 7.61 -1.58
C LYS A 111 -3.23 8.81 -2.48
N LEU A 112 -2.26 9.21 -3.32
CA LEU A 112 -2.43 10.34 -4.23
C LEU A 112 -3.19 9.92 -5.48
N THR A 113 -4.03 10.82 -5.98
CA THR A 113 -4.56 10.72 -7.36
C THR A 113 -3.45 11.07 -8.38
N PRO A 114 -3.56 10.64 -9.65
CA PRO A 114 -2.62 11.05 -10.70
C PRO A 114 -2.48 12.57 -10.79
N LYS A 115 -3.60 13.30 -10.76
CA LYS A 115 -3.60 14.77 -10.84
C LYS A 115 -2.85 15.43 -9.67
N GLU A 116 -2.99 14.91 -8.45
CA GLU A 116 -2.25 15.39 -7.28
C GLU A 116 -0.76 15.08 -7.37
N LEU A 117 -0.41 13.87 -7.85
CA LEU A 117 0.98 13.50 -8.11
C LEU A 117 1.63 14.46 -9.10
N GLY A 118 0.98 14.70 -10.24
CA GLY A 118 1.46 15.61 -11.29
C GLY A 118 1.68 17.03 -10.77
N LYS A 119 0.73 17.56 -9.99
CA LYS A 119 0.87 18.85 -9.30
C LYS A 119 2.07 18.86 -8.35
N LYS A 120 2.28 17.78 -7.59
CA LYS A 120 3.34 17.69 -6.59
C LYS A 120 4.74 17.69 -7.21
N ILE A 121 4.92 17.01 -8.34
CA ILE A 121 6.20 16.98 -9.07
C ILE A 121 6.28 18.03 -10.19
N GLY A 122 5.25 18.85 -10.34
CA GLY A 122 5.20 19.98 -11.28
C GLY A 122 5.20 19.56 -12.75
N ILE A 123 4.45 18.52 -13.12
CA ILE A 123 4.28 18.07 -14.50
C ILE A 123 2.79 18.02 -14.90
N ASN A 124 2.53 17.96 -16.21
CA ASN A 124 1.17 17.85 -16.74
C ASN A 124 0.61 16.43 -16.58
N GLN A 125 -0.68 16.26 -16.88
CA GLN A 125 -1.36 14.97 -16.76
C GLN A 125 -0.76 13.92 -17.70
N GLU A 126 -0.45 14.28 -18.94
CA GLU A 126 0.13 13.37 -19.93
C GLU A 126 1.47 12.77 -19.48
N LYS A 127 2.43 13.59 -19.04
CA LYS A 127 3.70 13.11 -18.47
C LYS A 127 3.46 12.30 -17.19
N THR A 128 2.45 12.65 -16.40
CA THR A 128 2.11 11.85 -15.21
C THR A 128 1.67 10.45 -15.61
N ASP A 129 0.79 10.34 -16.60
CA ASP A 129 0.29 9.06 -17.09
C ASP A 129 1.42 8.25 -17.72
N ASP A 130 2.31 8.89 -18.49
CA ASP A 130 3.49 8.23 -19.05
C ASP A 130 4.40 7.60 -17.97
N ILE A 131 4.59 8.27 -16.83
CA ILE A 131 5.31 7.69 -15.67
C ILE A 131 4.55 6.50 -15.09
N LEU A 132 3.23 6.65 -14.88
CA LEU A 132 2.40 5.62 -14.26
C LEU A 132 2.22 4.37 -15.13
N PHE A 133 2.29 4.53 -16.45
CA PHE A 133 2.19 3.46 -17.44
C PHE A 133 3.56 2.96 -17.93
N GLY A 134 4.67 3.42 -17.37
CA GLY A 134 6.00 2.87 -17.69
C GLY A 134 6.55 3.26 -19.07
N ARG A 135 6.11 4.37 -19.66
CA ARG A 135 6.59 4.88 -20.96
C ARG A 135 7.95 5.58 -20.84
N ILE A 136 8.96 4.81 -20.49
CA ILE A 136 10.31 5.30 -20.21
C ILE A 136 10.99 6.01 -21.40
N GLY A 137 10.55 5.73 -22.63
CA GLY A 137 11.07 6.38 -23.85
C GLY A 137 10.78 7.88 -23.91
N ASN A 138 9.78 8.36 -23.18
CA ASN A 138 9.38 9.77 -23.15
C ASN A 138 10.19 10.61 -22.16
N PHE A 139 11.13 10.00 -21.44
CA PHE A 139 11.90 10.67 -20.40
C PHE A 139 13.40 10.43 -20.56
N ASN A 140 14.18 11.45 -20.22
CA ASN A 140 15.59 11.26 -19.91
C ASN A 140 15.78 10.93 -18.41
N LEU A 141 16.97 10.44 -18.06
CA LEU A 141 17.25 10.02 -16.68
C LEU A 141 17.23 11.22 -15.71
N GLU A 142 17.76 12.37 -16.12
CA GLU A 142 17.84 13.58 -15.32
C GLU A 142 16.45 14.11 -14.93
N GLU A 143 15.50 14.11 -15.86
CA GLU A 143 14.10 14.47 -15.63
C GLU A 143 13.49 13.59 -14.53
N LEU A 144 13.64 12.26 -14.65
CA LEU A 144 13.09 11.31 -13.68
C LEU A 144 13.71 11.46 -12.29
N VAL A 145 15.02 11.69 -12.22
CA VAL A 145 15.72 11.98 -10.96
C VAL A 145 15.20 13.29 -10.35
N SER A 146 14.98 14.33 -11.18
CA SER A 146 14.43 15.60 -10.71
C SER A 146 13.03 15.46 -10.10
N TYR A 147 12.16 14.62 -10.70
CA TYR A 147 10.83 14.36 -10.17
C TYR A 147 10.89 13.60 -8.83
N THR A 148 11.83 12.66 -8.71
CA THR A 148 12.06 11.93 -7.46
C THR A 148 12.52 12.87 -6.34
N GLY A 149 13.40 13.83 -6.65
CA GLY A 149 13.82 14.86 -5.71
C GLY A 149 12.66 15.70 -5.16
N LYS A 150 11.68 16.06 -6.00
CA LYS A 150 10.46 16.78 -5.57
C LYS A 150 9.54 15.97 -4.65
N LEU A 151 9.69 14.63 -4.64
CA LEU A 151 8.98 13.74 -3.72
C LEU A 151 9.76 13.48 -2.42
N ASN A 152 10.87 14.19 -2.20
CA ASN A 152 11.84 13.96 -1.13
C ASN A 152 12.45 12.55 -1.19
N GLY A 153 12.50 11.95 -2.38
CA GLY A 153 13.23 10.71 -2.61
C GLY A 153 14.72 10.99 -2.74
N HIS A 154 15.54 10.02 -2.35
CA HIS A 154 16.98 10.01 -2.60
C HIS A 154 17.33 8.83 -3.50
N LEU A 155 18.25 9.05 -4.44
CA LEU A 155 18.74 8.00 -5.32
C LEU A 155 19.98 7.36 -4.68
N LYS A 156 20.00 6.03 -4.62
CA LYS A 156 21.20 5.26 -4.29
C LYS A 156 21.71 4.60 -5.56
N VAL A 157 22.92 4.96 -5.98
CA VAL A 157 23.59 4.35 -7.13
C VAL A 157 24.54 3.27 -6.60
N ASN A 158 24.35 2.04 -7.03
CA ASN A 158 25.32 0.95 -6.83
C ASN A 158 25.99 0.67 -8.18
N ILE A 159 27.31 0.49 -8.17
CA ILE A 159 28.08 0.17 -9.36
C ILE A 159 28.74 -1.18 -9.11
N ASP A 160 28.32 -2.19 -9.85
CA ASP A 160 28.91 -3.52 -9.82
C ASP A 160 29.83 -3.67 -11.04
N TYR A 161 31.08 -4.00 -10.78
CA TYR A 161 32.04 -4.35 -11.82
C TYR A 161 32.11 -5.87 -11.90
N ASP A 162 31.41 -6.47 -12.87
CA ASP A 162 31.48 -7.92 -13.15
C ASP A 162 32.86 -8.35 -13.74
N GLY A 163 33.88 -7.49 -13.62
CA GLY A 163 35.25 -7.77 -14.02
C GLY A 163 35.93 -8.71 -13.03
N GLU A 164 36.12 -9.96 -13.44
CA GLU A 164 36.95 -11.00 -12.84
C GLU A 164 37.92 -10.55 -11.73
N LEU A 165 37.55 -10.76 -10.47
CA LEU A 165 38.56 -11.06 -9.44
C LEU A 165 38.99 -12.51 -9.61
N THR A 166 39.86 -12.77 -10.58
CA THR A 166 40.71 -13.96 -10.54
C THR A 166 41.50 -13.90 -9.23
N ARG A 167 41.06 -14.67 -8.23
CA ARG A 167 41.80 -14.85 -6.98
C ARG A 167 43.18 -15.42 -7.36
N PRO A 168 44.32 -14.83 -6.94
CA PRO A 168 45.61 -15.44 -7.22
C PRO A 168 45.64 -16.82 -6.57
N ALA A 169 45.97 -17.83 -7.39
CA ALA A 169 46.11 -19.21 -6.94
C ALA A 169 47.07 -19.24 -5.75
N LYS A 170 46.64 -19.83 -4.62
CA LYS A 170 47.51 -20.11 -3.48
C LYS A 170 48.71 -20.90 -4.01
N GLN A 171 49.88 -20.27 -4.04
CA GLN A 171 51.13 -20.98 -4.24
C GLN A 171 51.23 -22.04 -3.15
N LYS A 172 51.11 -23.31 -3.53
CA LYS A 172 51.53 -24.43 -2.68
C LYS A 172 53.05 -24.30 -2.53
N THR A 173 53.48 -23.72 -1.42
CA THR A 173 54.85 -23.87 -0.94
C THR A 173 55.06 -25.35 -0.63
N SER A 174 55.68 -26.05 -1.57
CA SER A 174 56.34 -27.33 -1.36
C SER A 174 57.54 -27.11 -0.44
N ALA A 175 57.35 -27.27 0.86
CA ALA A 175 58.46 -27.47 1.79
C ALA A 175 58.79 -28.97 1.79
N ARG A 176 59.85 -29.31 1.07
CA ARG A 176 60.55 -30.59 1.14
C ARG A 176 61.60 -30.45 2.24
N ALA A 177 61.47 -31.23 3.30
CA ALA A 177 62.54 -31.57 4.24
C ALA A 177 62.20 -32.95 4.82
#